data_AF-A0A9N9DGP0-F1
#
_entry.id   AF-A0A9N9DGP0-F1
#
_cell.length_a   1.000
_cell.length_b   1.000
_cell.length_c   1.000
_cell.angle_alpha   90.00
_cell.angle_beta   90.00
_cell.angle_gamma   90.00
#
_symmetry.space_group_name_H-M   'P 1'
#
loop_
_entity.id
_entity.type
_entity.pdbx_description
1 polymer ?
#
loop_
_entity_poly.entity_id
_entity_poly.type
_entity_poly.pdbx_seq_one_letter_code
_entity_poly.pdbx_strand_id
1 'polypeptide(L)'
;MQQPPPTTSSGPSTVPQFVVIHDQLQQCWKHPAVHYVFEDEPFPSDVPKDSYVLVNLGEDGESIAAVHSLSHKFQVTNCKVSSTPQMNANAGTGGGKDSNTNLMLTIEGMSANQPAKNRSKQYKEEFDQSSSVFGLDDLVYDFKRRNELLKQTLLFSQNQELT
;
A
#
# COMPACT_ATOMS: atom_id res chain seq x y z
N MET A 1 4.89 17.87 -42.31
CA MET A 1 3.64 17.42 -41.66
C MET A 1 3.99 17.06 -40.21
N GLN A 2 3.87 18.01 -39.28
CA GLN A 2 4.08 17.74 -37.85
C GLN A 2 2.78 17.17 -37.28
N GLN A 3 2.88 15.99 -36.67
CA GLN A 3 1.78 15.31 -35.98
C GLN A 3 1.41 16.12 -34.73
N PRO A 4 0.12 16.38 -34.43
CA PRO A 4 -0.26 17.06 -33.20
C PRO A 4 0.08 16.18 -31.98
N PRO A 5 0.38 16.79 -30.81
CA PRO A 5 0.65 16.03 -29.59
C PRO A 5 -0.57 15.18 -29.20
N PRO A 6 -0.38 14.02 -28.57
CA PRO A 6 -1.49 13.22 -28.08
C PRO A 6 -2.29 14.06 -27.09
N THR A 7 -3.57 14.26 -27.41
CA THR A 7 -4.54 14.87 -26.51
C THR A 7 -4.70 13.97 -25.29
N THR A 8 -4.08 14.35 -24.18
CA THR A 8 -4.43 13.79 -22.86
C THR A 8 -5.89 14.14 -22.61
N SER A 9 -6.78 13.14 -22.60
CA SER A 9 -8.19 13.33 -22.29
C SER A 9 -8.33 13.87 -20.87
N SER A 10 -8.69 15.15 -20.75
CA SER A 10 -8.95 15.85 -19.50
C SER A 10 -10.36 15.55 -18.96
N GLY A 11 -10.67 14.27 -18.74
CA GLY A 11 -11.78 13.88 -17.86
C GLY A 11 -11.36 14.05 -16.39
N PRO A 12 -12.29 14.21 -15.44
CA PRO A 12 -11.94 14.04 -14.03
C PRO A 12 -11.31 12.65 -13.89
N SER A 13 -10.04 12.60 -13.47
CA SER A 13 -9.35 11.34 -13.24
C SER A 13 -10.04 10.65 -12.08
N THR A 14 -10.94 9.71 -12.37
CA THR A 14 -11.60 8.87 -11.36
C THR A 14 -10.58 7.99 -10.65
N VAL A 15 -9.41 7.74 -11.23
CA VAL A 15 -8.37 6.95 -10.58
C VAL A 15 -7.61 7.74 -9.49
N PRO A 16 -7.15 7.06 -8.42
CA PRO A 16 -6.25 7.64 -7.42
C PRO A 16 -5.03 8.32 -8.02
N GLN A 17 -4.73 9.54 -7.60
CA GLN A 17 -3.51 10.24 -8.05
C GLN A 17 -2.30 9.91 -7.18
N PHE A 18 -2.55 9.51 -5.93
CA PHE A 18 -1.52 9.16 -4.98
C PHE A 18 -1.71 7.72 -4.53
N VAL A 19 -0.63 6.93 -4.58
CA VAL A 19 -0.64 5.56 -4.07
C VAL A 19 0.50 5.43 -3.08
N VAL A 20 0.19 4.84 -1.93
CA VAL A 20 1.18 4.53 -0.89
C VAL A 20 0.98 3.12 -0.37
N ILE A 21 2.10 2.49 -0.03
CA ILE A 21 2.14 1.24 0.72
C ILE A 21 2.65 1.53 2.12
N HIS A 22 1.87 1.15 3.13
CA HIS A 22 2.27 1.18 4.54
C HIS A 22 2.65 -0.23 5.00
N ASP A 23 3.94 -0.45 5.25
CA ASP A 23 4.42 -1.68 5.89
C ASP A 23 4.21 -1.58 7.41
N GLN A 24 3.20 -2.27 7.90
CA GLN A 24 2.81 -2.22 9.30
C GLN A 24 3.81 -2.93 10.22
N LEU A 25 4.66 -3.83 9.69
CA LEU A 25 5.70 -4.49 10.48
C LEU A 25 6.93 -3.58 10.61
N GLN A 26 7.35 -2.94 9.51
CA GLN A 26 8.52 -2.05 9.49
C GLN A 26 8.21 -0.60 9.85
N GLN A 27 6.93 -0.24 9.96
CA GLN A 27 6.46 1.14 10.18
C GLN A 27 7.03 2.13 9.16
N CYS A 28 7.01 1.74 7.90
CA CYS A 28 7.51 2.57 6.81
C CYS A 28 6.47 2.75 5.71
N TRP A 29 6.49 3.94 5.10
CA TRP A 29 5.65 4.30 3.97
C TRP A 29 6.49 4.32 2.71
N LYS A 30 5.99 3.71 1.63
CA LYS A 30 6.68 3.60 0.34
C LYS A 30 5.75 4.02 -0.78
N HIS A 31 6.31 4.68 -1.79
CA HIS A 31 5.62 4.92 -3.06
C HIS A 31 5.97 3.79 -4.04
N PRO A 32 5.00 2.95 -4.43
CA PRO A 32 5.23 1.92 -5.44
C PRO A 32 5.29 2.54 -6.84
N ALA A 33 5.86 1.79 -7.79
CA ALA A 33 5.56 2.03 -9.20
C ALA A 33 4.10 1.62 -9.46
N VAL A 34 3.33 2.49 -10.13
CA VAL A 34 1.89 2.32 -10.35
C VAL A 34 1.62 2.27 -11.84
N HIS A 35 0.84 1.27 -12.25
CA HIS A 35 0.34 1.13 -13.61
C HIS A 35 -1.19 1.03 -13.54
N TYR A 36 -1.89 1.94 -14.19
CA TYR A 36 -3.33 1.83 -14.41
C TYR A 36 -3.56 1.05 -15.70
N VAL A 37 -4.46 0.08 -15.64
CA VAL A 37 -4.84 -0.75 -16.79
C VAL A 37 -6.36 -0.68 -16.89
N PHE A 38 -6.86 -0.16 -18.00
CA PHE A 38 -8.29 -0.07 -18.29
C PHE A 38 -8.74 -1.27 -19.15
N GLU A 39 -10.04 -1.52 -19.23
CA GLU A 39 -10.59 -2.71 -19.90
C GLU A 39 -10.18 -2.85 -21.38
N ASP A 40 -10.02 -1.72 -22.06
CA ASP A 40 -9.63 -1.66 -23.49
C ASP A 40 -8.10 -1.71 -23.71
N GLU A 41 -7.30 -1.76 -22.64
CA GLU A 41 -5.84 -1.74 -22.71
C GLU A 41 -5.22 -3.10 -22.36
N PRO A 42 -4.19 -3.55 -23.11
CA PRO A 42 -3.48 -4.77 -22.77
C PRO A 42 -2.67 -4.60 -21.49
N PHE A 43 -2.54 -5.67 -20.71
CA PHE A 43 -1.71 -5.66 -19.50
C PHE A 43 -0.23 -5.37 -19.84
N PRO A 44 0.45 -4.48 -19.11
CA PRO A 44 1.82 -4.08 -19.38
C PRO A 44 2.81 -5.26 -19.28
N SER A 45 3.62 -5.45 -20.32
CA SER A 45 4.57 -6.57 -20.40
C SER A 45 5.84 -6.39 -19.58
N ASP A 46 6.13 -5.16 -19.15
CA ASP A 46 7.29 -4.76 -18.35
C ASP A 46 7.11 -5.00 -16.85
N VAL A 47 5.90 -5.30 -16.39
CA VAL A 47 5.60 -5.56 -14.98
C VAL A 47 6.05 -6.98 -14.58
N PRO A 48 6.93 -7.14 -13.56
CA PRO A 48 7.37 -8.44 -13.08
C PRO A 48 6.20 -9.27 -12.52
N LYS A 49 6.04 -10.51 -12.98
CA LYS A 49 4.85 -11.34 -12.68
C LYS A 49 4.70 -11.81 -11.21
N ASP A 50 5.76 -11.72 -10.40
CA ASP A 50 5.78 -12.32 -9.05
C ASP A 50 5.96 -11.27 -7.93
N SER A 51 5.75 -9.98 -8.26
CA SER A 51 6.06 -8.89 -7.34
C SER A 51 5.18 -7.64 -7.55
N TYR A 52 3.87 -7.81 -7.59
CA TYR A 52 2.92 -6.69 -7.65
C TYR A 52 1.67 -6.97 -6.81
N VAL A 53 0.91 -5.91 -6.58
CA VAL A 53 -0.42 -5.95 -5.95
C VAL A 53 -1.42 -5.48 -7.01
N LEU A 54 -2.43 -6.29 -7.25
CA LEU A 54 -3.56 -5.95 -8.12
C LEU A 54 -4.65 -5.31 -7.28
N VAL A 55 -5.11 -4.14 -7.70
CA VAL A 55 -6.23 -3.44 -7.08
C VAL A 55 -7.28 -3.22 -8.16
N ASN A 56 -8.42 -3.87 -8.01
CA ASN A 56 -9.58 -3.63 -8.86
C ASN A 56 -10.38 -2.51 -8.21
N LEU A 57 -10.44 -1.38 -8.88
CA LEU A 57 -11.26 -0.24 -8.48
C LEU A 57 -12.64 -0.36 -9.12
N GLY A 58 -13.68 0.16 -8.45
CA GLY A 58 -14.98 0.33 -9.09
C GLY A 58 -14.96 1.49 -10.10
N GLU A 59 -16.06 1.65 -10.83
CA GLU A 59 -16.21 2.67 -11.87
C GLU A 59 -16.04 4.11 -11.34
N ASP A 60 -16.32 4.32 -10.06
CA ASP A 60 -16.15 5.59 -9.35
C ASP A 60 -14.68 5.88 -8.96
N GLY A 61 -13.81 4.87 -9.00
CA GLY A 61 -12.42 4.91 -8.54
C GLY A 61 -12.21 5.21 -7.05
N GLU A 62 -13.30 5.36 -6.29
CA GLU A 62 -13.33 5.47 -4.83
C GLU A 62 -13.59 4.12 -4.17
N SER A 63 -14.40 3.27 -4.80
CA SER A 63 -14.70 1.93 -4.30
C SER A 63 -13.61 0.93 -4.72
N ILE A 64 -13.37 -0.05 -3.86
CA ILE A 64 -12.43 -1.15 -4.11
C ILE A 64 -13.27 -2.41 -4.29
N ALA A 65 -13.17 -3.01 -5.47
CA ALA A 65 -13.85 -4.26 -5.79
C ALA A 65 -13.06 -5.48 -5.26
N ALA A 66 -11.74 -5.51 -5.46
CA ALA A 66 -10.88 -6.61 -5.01
C ALA A 66 -9.40 -6.21 -4.92
N VAL A 67 -8.60 -6.90 -4.09
CA VAL A 67 -7.18 -6.55 -3.87
C VAL A 67 -6.29 -7.77 -3.66
N HIS A 68 -5.58 -8.19 -4.70
CA HIS A 68 -4.76 -9.40 -4.65
C HIS A 68 -3.27 -9.06 -4.55
N SER A 69 -2.60 -9.57 -3.52
CA SER A 69 -1.13 -9.55 -3.48
C SER A 69 -0.57 -10.79 -4.18
N LEU A 70 0.18 -10.59 -5.25
CA LEU A 70 0.94 -11.65 -5.93
C LEU A 70 2.40 -11.66 -5.50
N SER A 71 2.77 -10.79 -4.56
CA SER A 71 4.11 -10.72 -4.01
C SER A 71 4.33 -11.74 -2.89
N HIS A 72 5.33 -12.59 -3.04
CA HIS A 72 5.80 -13.47 -1.96
C HIS A 72 6.50 -12.70 -0.82
N LYS A 73 6.79 -11.41 -1.02
CA LYS A 73 7.50 -10.55 -0.07
C LYS A 73 6.59 -9.59 0.69
N PHE A 74 5.31 -9.51 0.34
CA PHE A 74 4.39 -8.55 0.94
C PHE A 74 2.98 -9.12 0.92
N GLN A 75 2.31 -9.10 2.06
CA GLN A 75 0.91 -9.52 2.17
C GLN A 75 0.05 -8.34 2.59
N VAL A 76 -1.06 -8.14 1.87
CA VAL A 76 -1.99 -7.05 2.12
C VAL A 76 -2.86 -7.40 3.32
N THR A 77 -2.98 -6.45 4.25
CA THR A 77 -3.86 -6.56 5.43
C THR A 77 -5.07 -5.65 5.30
N ASN A 78 -4.96 -4.57 4.53
CA ASN A 78 -6.02 -3.61 4.30
C ASN A 78 -5.78 -2.80 3.03
N CYS A 79 -6.83 -2.28 2.41
CA CYS A 79 -6.74 -1.40 1.27
C CYS A 79 -7.91 -0.42 1.29
N LYS A 80 -7.64 0.87 1.10
CA LYS A 80 -8.67 1.92 1.10
C LYS A 80 -8.33 3.05 0.16
N VAL A 81 -9.35 3.66 -0.43
CA VAL A 81 -9.24 4.95 -1.10
C VAL A 81 -9.78 6.02 -0.15
N SER A 82 -9.12 7.17 -0.13
CA SER A 82 -9.52 8.34 0.65
C SER A 82 -9.16 9.62 -0.09
N SER A 83 -9.82 10.73 0.22
CA SER A 83 -9.38 12.02 -0.29
C SER A 83 -7.97 12.35 0.20
N THR A 84 -7.16 12.89 -0.69
CA THR A 84 -5.81 13.37 -0.37
C THR A 84 -5.84 14.39 0.76
N PRO A 85 -4.90 14.31 1.72
CA PRO A 85 -4.71 15.37 2.71
C PRO A 85 -4.41 16.69 2.00
N GLN A 86 -5.34 17.65 2.08
CA GLN A 86 -5.12 19.00 1.58
C GLN A 86 -4.38 19.78 2.66
N MET A 87 -3.12 20.12 2.40
CA MET A 87 -2.37 21.03 3.26
C MET A 87 -2.89 22.44 3.03
N ASN A 88 -3.57 23.03 4.02
CA ASN A 88 -4.08 24.40 3.95
C ASN A 88 -2.93 25.41 3.84
N ALA A 89 -2.49 25.68 2.61
CA ALA A 89 -1.74 26.88 2.30
C ALA A 89 -2.76 28.03 2.22
N ASN A 90 -2.94 28.78 3.31
CA ASN A 90 -3.83 29.94 3.37
C ASN A 90 -3.72 30.84 2.12
N ALA A 91 -4.77 30.89 1.29
CA ALA A 91 -5.11 32.07 0.49
C ALA A 91 -6.47 31.90 -0.23
N GLY A 92 -7.39 32.83 0.05
CA GLY A 92 -8.36 33.28 -0.96
C GLY A 92 -9.79 32.72 -0.83
N THR A 93 -10.68 33.56 -0.31
CA THR A 93 -12.10 33.57 -0.66
C THR A 93 -12.28 33.49 -2.18
N GLY A 94 -12.72 32.34 -2.67
CA GLY A 94 -13.09 32.11 -4.06
C GLY A 94 -13.84 30.80 -4.15
N GLY A 95 -15.17 30.85 -3.97
CA GLY A 95 -16.04 29.70 -4.14
C GLY A 95 -15.98 29.18 -5.58
N GLY A 96 -15.17 28.15 -5.79
CA GLY A 96 -15.21 27.27 -6.94
C GLY A 96 -15.62 25.89 -6.45
N LYS A 97 -16.82 25.46 -6.83
CA LYS A 97 -17.35 24.12 -6.56
C LYS A 97 -16.67 23.13 -7.52
N ASP A 98 -15.36 22.99 -7.37
CA ASP A 98 -14.58 22.03 -8.14
C ASP A 98 -14.42 20.79 -7.26
N SER A 99 -15.26 19.80 -7.51
CA SER A 99 -15.27 18.47 -6.89
C SER A 99 -14.02 17.64 -7.22
N ASN A 100 -12.86 18.27 -7.39
CA ASN A 100 -11.57 17.62 -7.60
C ASN A 100 -10.88 17.37 -6.25
N THR A 101 -11.53 16.59 -5.38
CA THR A 101 -10.79 16.00 -4.26
C THR A 101 -9.90 14.92 -4.85
N ASN A 102 -8.61 15.20 -5.03
CA ASN A 102 -7.66 14.20 -5.52
C ASN A 102 -7.74 12.96 -4.63
N LEU A 103 -7.80 11.77 -5.23
CA LEU A 103 -7.93 10.51 -4.51
C LEU A 103 -6.56 9.92 -4.16
N MET A 104 -6.49 9.26 -3.01
CA MET A 104 -5.31 8.60 -2.47
C MET A 104 -5.65 7.14 -2.12
N LEU A 105 -4.97 6.21 -2.78
CA LEU A 105 -5.01 4.78 -2.48
C LEU A 105 -3.95 4.45 -1.43
N THR A 106 -4.41 3.92 -0.30
CA THR A 106 -3.55 3.42 0.77
C THR A 106 -3.67 1.91 0.84
N ILE A 107 -2.56 1.22 0.59
CA ILE A 107 -2.44 -0.23 0.73
C ILE A 107 -1.65 -0.48 2.01
N GLU A 108 -2.26 -1.14 2.99
CA GLU A 108 -1.56 -1.58 4.18
C GLU A 108 -1.22 -3.06 4.06
N GLY A 109 -0.08 -3.42 4.61
CA GLY A 109 0.32 -4.81 4.65
C GLY A 109 1.58 -5.03 5.46
N MET A 110 2.10 -6.24 5.38
CA MET A 110 3.30 -6.64 6.10
C MET A 110 4.28 -7.30 5.14
N SER A 111 5.53 -6.85 5.17
CA SER A 111 6.58 -7.53 4.41
C SER A 111 6.88 -8.90 5.03
N ALA A 112 7.15 -9.88 4.18
CA ALA A 112 7.76 -11.13 4.59
C ALA A 112 9.07 -10.81 5.28
N ASN A 113 9.22 -11.30 6.51
CA ASN A 113 10.42 -11.10 7.28
C ASN A 113 11.57 -11.75 6.50
N GLN A 114 12.54 -10.95 6.02
CA GLN A 114 13.77 -11.51 5.48
C GLN A 114 14.35 -12.45 6.55
N PRO A 115 14.74 -13.70 6.19
CA PRO A 115 15.32 -14.60 7.16
C PRO A 115 16.46 -13.87 7.85
N ALA A 116 16.46 -13.94 9.18
CA ALA A 116 17.34 -13.33 10.14
C ALA A 116 18.83 -13.65 9.91
N LYS A 117 19.41 -13.38 8.73
CA LYS A 117 20.84 -13.58 8.47
C LYS A 117 21.71 -12.63 9.29
N ASN A 118 21.15 -11.49 9.73
CA ASN A 118 21.82 -10.51 10.58
C ASN A 118 21.28 -10.42 12.01
N ARG A 119 20.06 -10.91 12.28
CA ARG A 119 19.50 -10.89 13.64
C ARG A 119 20.26 -11.83 14.58
N SER A 120 20.77 -12.97 14.11
CA SER A 120 21.56 -13.87 14.97
C SER A 120 22.91 -13.28 15.40
N LYS A 121 23.47 -12.31 14.66
CA LYS A 121 24.68 -11.58 15.06
C LYS A 121 24.35 -10.44 16.02
N GLN A 122 23.28 -9.69 15.73
CA GLN A 122 22.78 -8.64 16.62
C GLN A 122 22.37 -9.21 17.99
N TYR A 123 21.66 -10.34 18.03
CA TYR A 123 21.34 -11.00 19.29
C TYR A 123 22.55 -11.63 19.96
N LYS A 124 23.62 -12.01 19.26
CA LYS A 124 24.81 -12.58 19.91
C LYS A 124 25.70 -11.51 20.56
N GLU A 125 25.77 -10.32 19.96
CA GLU A 125 26.44 -9.16 20.57
C GLU A 125 25.59 -8.51 21.68
N GLU A 126 24.26 -8.46 21.53
CA GLU A 126 23.35 -7.97 22.58
C GLU A 126 23.16 -8.99 23.72
N PHE A 127 23.28 -10.30 23.50
CA PHE A 127 23.14 -11.31 24.58
C PHE A 127 24.33 -11.30 25.55
N ASP A 128 25.51 -10.90 25.09
CA ASP A 128 26.66 -10.64 25.95
C ASP A 128 26.58 -9.28 26.68
N GLN A 129 25.76 -8.33 26.20
CA GLN A 129 25.58 -7.01 26.82
C GLN A 129 24.26 -6.83 27.59
N SER A 130 23.28 -7.72 27.43
CA SER A 130 21.94 -7.56 27.97
C SER A 130 21.48 -8.85 28.64
N SER A 131 21.89 -9.05 29.89
CA SER A 131 21.16 -9.87 30.87
C SER A 131 19.82 -9.20 31.27
N SER A 132 19.14 -8.54 30.33
CA SER A 132 18.20 -7.46 30.61
C SER A 132 16.77 -7.92 30.35
N VAL A 133 16.04 -8.17 31.43
CA VAL A 133 14.56 -8.29 31.49
C VAL A 133 13.82 -7.18 30.73
N PHE A 134 14.47 -6.06 30.42
CA PHE A 134 13.89 -4.92 29.70
C PHE A 134 13.59 -5.19 28.21
N GLY A 135 14.24 -6.17 27.57
CA GLY A 135 13.95 -6.50 26.16
C GLY A 135 12.80 -7.48 25.96
N LEU A 136 12.32 -8.13 27.03
CA LEU A 136 11.25 -9.12 26.94
C LEU A 136 9.89 -8.47 26.71
N ASP A 137 9.62 -7.31 27.30
CA ASP A 137 8.37 -6.59 27.10
C ASP A 137 8.22 -6.14 25.64
N ASP A 138 9.28 -5.60 25.05
CA ASP A 138 9.33 -5.22 23.63
C ASP A 138 9.16 -6.45 22.72
N LEU A 139 9.84 -7.56 23.04
CA LEU A 139 9.70 -8.80 22.28
C LEU A 139 8.28 -9.37 22.34
N VAL A 140 7.66 -9.36 23.53
CA VAL A 140 6.27 -9.81 23.72
C VAL A 140 5.31 -8.88 23.00
N TYR A 141 5.56 -7.57 23.02
CA TYR A 141 4.78 -6.59 22.28
C TYR A 141 4.84 -6.83 20.77
N ASP A 142 6.04 -6.97 20.21
CA ASP A 142 6.26 -7.28 18.79
C ASP A 142 5.61 -8.59 18.38
N PHE A 143 5.70 -9.62 19.24
CA PHE A 143 5.05 -10.90 19.00
C PHE A 143 3.53 -10.77 18.95
N LYS A 144 2.93 -10.09 19.93
CA LYS A 144 1.48 -9.83 19.96
C LYS A 144 1.03 -9.06 18.72
N ARG A 145 1.74 -7.98 18.41
CA ARG A 145 1.46 -7.13 17.24
C ARG A 145 1.49 -7.94 15.95
N ARG A 146 2.54 -8.74 15.74
CA ARG A 146 2.68 -9.58 14.54
C ARG A 146 1.55 -10.61 14.45
N ASN A 147 1.16 -11.22 15.57
CA ASN A 147 0.04 -12.17 15.57
C ASN A 147 -1.28 -11.51 15.20
N GLU A 148 -1.53 -10.27 15.64
CA GLU A 148 -2.71 -9.52 15.20
C GLU A 148 -2.70 -9.24 13.70
N LEU A 149 -1.55 -8.86 13.13
CA LEU A 149 -1.41 -8.67 11.68
C LEU A 149 -1.61 -9.97 10.89
N LEU A 150 -1.13 -11.10 11.41
CA LEU A 150 -1.38 -12.41 10.81
C LEU A 150 -2.87 -12.77 10.80
N LYS A 151 -3.58 -12.50 11.91
CA LYS A 151 -5.04 -12.67 11.96
C LYS A 151 -5.74 -11.79 10.93
N GLN A 152 -5.34 -10.52 10.83
CA GLN A 152 -5.90 -9.60 9.83
C GLN A 152 -5.66 -10.10 8.40
N THR A 153 -4.45 -10.56 8.08
CA THR A 153 -4.11 -11.12 6.76
C THR A 153 -5.02 -12.32 6.42
N LEU A 154 -5.21 -13.23 7.37
CA LEU A 154 -6.06 -14.41 7.18
C LEU A 154 -7.54 -14.04 6.97
N LEU A 155 -8.05 -13.05 7.71
CA LEU A 155 -9.40 -12.54 7.52
C LEU A 155 -9.56 -11.81 6.19
N PHE A 156 -8.57 -10.98 5.84
CA PHE A 156 -8.54 -10.23 4.60
C PHE A 156 -8.55 -11.16 3.38
N SER A 157 -7.76 -12.24 3.42
CA SER A 157 -7.75 -13.26 2.37
C SER A 157 -9.09 -13.98 2.22
N GLN A 158 -9.73 -14.36 3.33
CA GLN A 158 -11.05 -15.04 3.29
C GLN A 158 -12.14 -14.15 2.68
N ASN A 159 -12.12 -12.86 2.96
CA ASN A 159 -13.11 -11.93 2.43
C ASN A 159 -13.01 -11.73 0.91
N GLN A 160 -11.86 -12.05 0.30
CA GLN A 160 -11.68 -11.94 -1.16
C GLN A 160 -12.19 -13.16 -1.93
N GLU A 161 -12.24 -14.34 -1.31
CA GLU A 161 -12.71 -15.57 -1.96
C GLU A 161 -14.25 -15.64 -2.05
N LEU A 162 -14.97 -14.71 -1.42
CA LEU A 162 -16.43 -14.69 -1.30
C LEU A 162 -17.13 -13.73 -2.28
N THR A 163 -16.39 -13.11 -3.19
CA THR A 163 -16.85 -12.16 -4.23
C THR A 163 -16.49 -12.67 -5.62
#